data_AF-A0AAE2MR60-F1
#
_entry.id   AF-A0AAE2MR60-F1
#
_cell.length_a   1.000
_cell.length_b   1.000
_cell.length_c   1.000
_cell.angle_alpha   90.00
_cell.angle_beta   90.00
_cell.angle_gamma   90.00
#
_symmetry.space_group_name_H-M   'P 1'
#
loop_
_entity.id
_entity.type
_entity.pdbx_description
1 polymer ?
#
loop_
_entity_poly.entity_id
_entity_poly.type
_entity_poly.pdbx_seq_one_letter_code
_entity_poly.pdbx_strand_id
1 'polypeptide(L)'
;MAGGRQRHLFLPAFDGESVGAKQGNNQVTEIHGDYGTFFVKPDGSYTYVLSDAAKIGFTNGETLVEKVSYKISDGAGHTDVGLFTLNIQGVTQVKPVAVDDTFNFTEGSALAGNVLANDIAGDNGKLILRQFLGAQVNAKDGAVTDVAGTYGTFHVKADGSFSYELTSNIAAGDHVTEVLRYYKISDGEGHTDTAKVTLNITGTDFDATHIA
;
A
#
# COMPACT_ATOMS: atom_id res chain seq x y z
N MET A 1 47.14 17.63 -39.48
CA MET A 1 45.72 17.63 -39.05
C MET A 1 45.32 16.20 -38.71
N ALA A 2 45.64 15.72 -37.50
CA ALA A 2 45.17 14.42 -37.03
C ALA A 2 43.85 14.65 -36.27
N GLY A 3 42.74 14.26 -36.89
CA GLY A 3 41.41 14.36 -36.27
C GLY A 3 41.36 13.47 -35.04
N GLY A 4 41.31 14.08 -33.86
CA GLY A 4 41.07 13.38 -32.61
C GLY A 4 39.68 12.76 -32.64
N ARG A 5 39.58 11.46 -32.87
CA ARG A 5 38.36 10.72 -32.53
C ARG A 5 38.18 10.82 -31.02
N GLN A 6 37.10 11.45 -30.56
CA GLN A 6 36.69 11.35 -29.17
C GLN A 6 36.57 9.86 -28.84
N ARG A 7 37.47 9.37 -27.99
CA ARG A 7 37.47 7.99 -27.52
C ARG A 7 36.35 7.87 -26.49
N HIS A 8 35.26 7.24 -26.89
CA HIS A 8 34.19 6.92 -25.96
C HIS A 8 34.39 5.49 -25.46
N LEU A 9 34.31 5.32 -24.15
CA LEU A 9 34.23 4.00 -23.53
C LEU A 9 32.97 3.31 -24.04
N PHE A 10 33.06 2.01 -24.31
CA PHE A 10 31.89 1.20 -24.67
C PHE A 10 31.91 -0.14 -23.93
N LEU A 11 30.75 -0.78 -23.90
CA LEU A 11 30.45 -2.05 -23.26
C LEU A 11 30.43 -3.16 -24.32
N PRO A 12 31.55 -3.84 -24.65
CA PRO A 12 31.54 -4.96 -25.60
C PRO A 12 30.79 -6.20 -25.13
N ALA A 13 30.68 -6.41 -23.82
CA ALA A 13 30.03 -7.60 -23.27
C ALA A 13 29.36 -7.33 -21.91
N PHE A 14 28.26 -8.03 -21.68
CA PHE A 14 27.47 -8.02 -20.45
C PHE A 14 26.99 -9.45 -20.22
N ASP A 15 27.20 -9.96 -19.02
CA ASP A 15 27.04 -11.37 -18.64
C ASP A 15 27.71 -12.40 -19.56
N GLY A 16 28.85 -12.03 -20.13
CA GLY A 16 29.54 -12.86 -21.12
C GLY A 16 28.92 -12.84 -22.53
N GLU A 17 27.75 -12.23 -22.71
CA GLU A 17 27.13 -12.01 -24.01
C GLU A 17 27.66 -10.75 -24.72
N SER A 18 27.70 -10.77 -26.05
CA SER A 18 28.21 -9.63 -26.82
C SER A 18 27.16 -8.52 -26.98
N VAL A 19 27.50 -7.31 -26.54
CA VAL A 19 26.63 -6.13 -26.64
C VAL A 19 27.05 -5.27 -27.82
N GLY A 20 26.80 -5.74 -29.06
CA GLY A 20 26.68 -4.92 -30.28
C GLY A 20 27.72 -3.83 -30.61
N ALA A 21 28.85 -3.74 -29.91
CA ALA A 21 29.52 -2.46 -29.74
C ALA A 21 30.28 -1.92 -30.95
N LYS A 22 30.42 -2.76 -31.98
CA LYS A 22 30.97 -2.39 -33.28
C LYS A 22 29.90 -1.87 -34.26
N GLN A 23 28.62 -1.96 -33.91
CA GLN A 23 27.48 -1.58 -34.76
C GLN A 23 26.83 -0.23 -34.37
N GLY A 24 27.37 0.47 -33.36
CA GLY A 24 26.92 1.81 -32.92
C GLY A 24 25.99 1.80 -31.70
N ASN A 25 25.80 2.96 -31.06
CA ASN A 25 25.15 3.08 -29.74
C ASN A 25 23.62 2.86 -29.73
N ASN A 26 22.99 2.63 -30.90
CA ASN A 26 21.53 2.45 -30.98
C ASN A 26 21.11 0.98 -30.93
N GLN A 27 22.05 0.04 -31.04
CA GLN A 27 21.73 -1.38 -30.91
C GLN A 27 21.39 -1.71 -29.45
N VAL A 28 20.35 -2.52 -29.26
CA VAL A 28 19.96 -3.09 -27.99
C VAL A 28 20.16 -4.60 -28.07
N THR A 29 20.90 -5.17 -27.13
CA THR A 29 21.02 -6.62 -26.94
C THR A 29 20.14 -7.04 -25.77
N GLU A 30 19.31 -8.05 -25.99
CA GLU A 30 18.52 -8.71 -24.94
C GLU A 30 19.38 -9.79 -24.28
N ILE A 31 19.50 -9.75 -22.95
CA ILE A 31 20.33 -10.66 -22.15
C ILE A 31 19.49 -11.16 -20.99
N HIS A 32 19.35 -12.48 -20.86
CA HIS A 32 18.57 -13.10 -19.80
C HIS A 32 19.45 -13.26 -18.55
N GLY A 33 19.08 -12.56 -17.48
CA GLY A 33 19.65 -12.76 -16.15
C GLY A 33 18.87 -13.80 -15.35
N ASP A 34 19.24 -13.94 -14.07
CA ASP A 34 18.66 -14.92 -13.15
C ASP A 34 17.17 -14.62 -12.84
N TYR A 35 16.82 -13.34 -12.68
CA TYR A 35 15.48 -12.92 -12.25
C TYR A 35 14.71 -12.14 -13.30
N GLY A 36 15.34 -11.76 -14.41
CA GLY A 36 14.74 -10.90 -15.41
C GLY A 36 15.60 -10.73 -16.65
N THR A 37 15.21 -9.79 -17.51
CA THR A 37 15.87 -9.56 -18.79
C THR A 37 16.44 -8.16 -18.84
N PHE A 38 17.72 -8.05 -19.19
CA PHE A 38 18.41 -6.81 -19.49
C PHE A 38 18.30 -6.50 -20.99
N PHE A 39 18.07 -5.23 -21.30
CA PHE A 39 18.13 -4.68 -22.66
C PHE A 39 19.25 -3.66 -22.70
N VAL A 40 20.42 -4.07 -23.15
CA VAL A 40 21.69 -3.35 -22.95
C VAL A 40 22.18 -2.74 -24.25
N LYS A 41 22.69 -1.50 -24.18
CA LYS A 41 23.32 -0.80 -25.30
C LYS A 41 24.85 -0.74 -25.15
N PRO A 42 25.59 -0.58 -26.26
CA PRO A 42 27.04 -0.42 -26.22
C PRO A 42 27.58 0.75 -25.41
N ASP A 43 26.77 1.77 -25.13
CA ASP A 43 27.17 2.90 -24.27
C ASP A 43 27.03 2.61 -22.76
N GLY A 44 26.55 1.40 -22.42
CA GLY A 44 26.32 0.97 -21.04
C GLY A 44 24.93 1.29 -20.50
N SER A 45 24.09 2.02 -21.24
CA SER A 45 22.70 2.20 -20.84
C SER A 45 21.92 0.89 -20.96
N TYR A 46 21.01 0.65 -20.01
CA TYR A 46 20.19 -0.55 -19.98
C TYR A 46 18.79 -0.25 -19.45
N THR A 47 17.83 -1.09 -19.85
CA THR A 47 16.58 -1.29 -19.10
C THR A 47 16.53 -2.72 -18.58
N TYR A 48 15.84 -2.93 -17.46
CA TYR A 48 15.66 -4.25 -16.85
C TYR A 48 14.18 -4.53 -16.67
N VAL A 49 13.75 -5.74 -17.04
CA VAL A 49 12.37 -6.21 -16.85
C VAL A 49 12.40 -7.44 -15.97
N LEU A 50 11.80 -7.35 -14.78
CA LEU A 50 11.66 -8.48 -13.87
C LEU A 50 10.72 -9.53 -14.48
N SER A 51 11.13 -10.80 -14.48
CA SER A 51 10.35 -11.90 -15.04
C SER A 51 9.08 -12.18 -14.22
N ASP A 52 8.03 -12.69 -14.84
CA ASP A 52 6.81 -13.09 -14.14
C ASP A 52 7.06 -14.28 -13.18
N ALA A 53 8.01 -15.16 -13.52
CA ALA A 53 8.41 -16.26 -12.65
C ALA A 53 9.02 -15.76 -11.33
N ALA A 54 9.89 -14.74 -11.38
CA ALA A 54 10.44 -14.12 -10.19
C ALA A 54 9.37 -13.46 -9.31
N LYS A 55 8.30 -12.92 -9.89
CA LYS A 55 7.20 -12.27 -9.15
C LYS A 55 6.35 -13.24 -8.33
N ILE A 56 6.20 -14.49 -8.76
CA ILE A 56 5.32 -15.48 -8.10
C ILE A 56 5.79 -15.81 -6.66
N GLY A 57 7.08 -15.69 -6.38
CA GLY A 57 7.65 -15.96 -5.06
C GLY A 57 8.05 -14.71 -4.30
N PHE A 58 7.87 -13.52 -4.86
CA PHE A 58 8.51 -12.32 -4.33
C PHE A 58 7.70 -11.70 -3.20
N THR A 59 8.08 -12.02 -1.97
CA THR A 59 7.37 -11.57 -0.77
C THR A 59 7.82 -10.18 -0.31
N ASN A 60 6.97 -9.45 0.42
CA ASN A 60 7.34 -8.15 0.96
C ASN A 60 8.57 -8.26 1.88
N GLY A 61 9.53 -7.36 1.70
CA GLY A 61 10.79 -7.35 2.45
C GLY A 61 11.83 -8.36 1.94
N GLU A 62 11.49 -9.22 0.98
CA GLU A 62 12.46 -10.05 0.29
C GLU A 62 13.32 -9.20 -0.64
N THR A 63 14.58 -9.59 -0.81
CA THR A 63 15.49 -8.97 -1.76
C THR A 63 16.13 -10.04 -2.62
N LEU A 64 15.87 -9.97 -3.93
CA LEU A 64 16.60 -10.75 -4.92
C LEU A 64 17.84 -9.95 -5.32
N VAL A 65 18.98 -10.64 -5.49
CA VAL A 65 20.26 -10.00 -5.83
C VAL A 65 20.74 -10.58 -7.15
N GLU A 66 20.66 -9.77 -8.20
CA GLU A 66 21.15 -10.09 -9.54
C GLU A 66 22.59 -9.59 -9.67
N LYS A 67 23.52 -10.47 -10.07
CA LYS A 67 24.95 -10.15 -10.21
C LYS A 67 25.42 -10.50 -11.59
N VAL A 68 25.83 -9.48 -12.35
CA VAL A 68 26.24 -9.64 -13.74
C VAL A 68 27.64 -9.10 -13.94
N SER A 69 28.50 -9.89 -14.58
CA SER A 69 29.81 -9.39 -15.02
C SER A 69 29.68 -8.53 -16.27
N TYR A 70 30.48 -7.50 -16.42
CA TYR A 70 30.51 -6.71 -17.64
C TYR A 70 31.94 -6.37 -18.04
N LYS A 71 32.15 -6.13 -19.33
CA LYS A 71 33.45 -5.76 -19.89
C LYS A 71 33.34 -4.41 -20.56
N ILE A 72 34.29 -3.51 -20.27
CA ILE A 72 34.43 -2.21 -20.93
C ILE A 72 35.65 -2.19 -21.85
N SER A 73 35.65 -1.33 -22.87
CA SER A 73 36.79 -1.12 -23.75
C SER A 73 36.95 0.35 -24.14
N ASP A 74 38.20 0.78 -24.26
CA ASP A 74 38.57 2.12 -24.76
C ASP A 74 38.68 2.19 -26.30
N GLY A 75 38.44 1.08 -27.01
CA GLY A 75 38.58 0.96 -28.45
C GLY A 75 40.01 0.94 -28.99
N ALA A 76 41.02 1.00 -28.13
CA ALA A 76 42.44 0.87 -28.46
C ALA A 76 43.01 -0.52 -28.12
N GLY A 77 42.14 -1.47 -27.77
CA GLY A 77 42.51 -2.83 -27.37
C GLY A 77 42.66 -3.01 -25.86
N HIS A 78 42.55 -1.93 -25.07
CA HIS A 78 42.48 -2.05 -23.62
C HIS A 78 41.05 -2.37 -23.20
N THR A 79 40.95 -3.25 -22.20
CA THR A 79 39.67 -3.69 -21.66
C THR A 79 39.80 -3.93 -20.17
N ASP A 80 38.71 -3.74 -19.45
CA ASP A 80 38.59 -4.08 -18.03
C ASP A 80 37.25 -4.76 -17.78
N VAL A 81 37.13 -5.45 -16.64
CA VAL A 81 35.91 -6.16 -16.22
C VAL A 81 35.41 -5.63 -14.90
N GLY A 82 34.09 -5.48 -14.79
CA GLY A 82 33.41 -5.05 -13.58
C GLY A 82 32.29 -6.00 -13.19
N LEU A 83 31.77 -5.80 -11.97
CA LEU A 83 30.60 -6.49 -11.47
C LEU A 83 29.47 -5.47 -11.28
N PHE A 84 28.35 -5.72 -11.94
CA PHE A 84 27.10 -5.02 -11.72
C PHE A 84 26.26 -5.80 -10.73
N THR A 85 25.78 -5.14 -9.68
CA THR A 85 24.86 -5.74 -8.69
C THR A 85 23.56 -4.96 -8.70
N LEU A 86 22.46 -5.65 -8.97
CA LEU A 86 21.10 -5.10 -8.90
C LEU A 86 20.37 -5.75 -7.74
N ASN A 87 20.03 -4.94 -6.74
CA ASN A 87 19.14 -5.35 -5.67
C ASN A 87 17.70 -5.07 -6.10
N ILE A 88 16.91 -6.11 -6.17
CA ILE A 88 15.49 -6.06 -6.53
C ILE A 88 14.75 -6.28 -5.23
N GLN A 89 13.87 -5.35 -4.84
CA GLN A 89 13.10 -5.43 -3.60
C GLN A 89 11.65 -5.82 -3.85
N GLY A 90 11.17 -6.78 -3.07
CA GLY A 90 9.82 -7.30 -3.16
C GLY A 90 8.88 -6.31 -2.50
N VAL A 91 7.94 -5.80 -3.28
CA VAL A 91 6.85 -4.96 -2.77
C VAL A 91 5.53 -5.58 -3.22
N THR A 92 4.82 -6.22 -2.30
CA THR A 92 3.41 -6.56 -2.51
C THR A 92 2.59 -5.38 -2.02
N GLN A 93 2.11 -4.50 -2.91
CA GLN A 93 1.25 -3.39 -2.49
C GLN A 93 -0.19 -3.88 -2.30
N VAL A 94 -0.40 -4.85 -1.41
CA VAL A 94 -1.75 -5.30 -1.04
C VAL A 94 -2.32 -4.24 -0.11
N LYS A 95 -3.19 -3.39 -0.66
CA LYS A 95 -3.94 -2.43 0.15
C LYS A 95 -4.82 -3.17 1.17
N PRO A 96 -5.13 -2.55 2.32
CA PRO A 96 -6.16 -3.09 3.20
C PRO A 96 -7.50 -3.13 2.46
N VAL A 97 -8.41 -4.00 2.93
CA VAL A 97 -9.77 -4.12 2.40
C VAL A 97 -10.75 -3.83 3.52
N ALA A 98 -11.56 -2.79 3.31
CA ALA A 98 -12.61 -2.40 4.25
C ALA A 98 -13.92 -3.13 3.90
N VAL A 99 -14.67 -3.58 4.91
CA VAL A 99 -15.91 -4.35 4.75
C VAL A 99 -17.04 -3.66 5.49
N ASP A 100 -18.14 -3.36 4.78
CA ASP A 100 -19.28 -2.66 5.36
C ASP A 100 -19.81 -3.33 6.64
N ASP A 101 -20.07 -2.50 7.66
CA ASP A 101 -20.58 -2.91 8.96
C ASP A 101 -22.08 -2.62 9.09
N THR A 102 -22.76 -3.47 9.87
CA THR A 102 -24.12 -3.19 10.34
C THR A 102 -24.25 -3.51 11.82
N PHE A 103 -24.67 -2.53 12.60
CA PHE A 103 -24.98 -2.67 14.01
C PHE A 103 -26.47 -2.43 14.24
N ASN A 104 -27.05 -3.23 15.12
CA ASN A 104 -28.43 -3.05 15.57
C ASN A 104 -28.38 -2.91 17.08
N PHE A 105 -29.02 -1.88 17.61
CA PHE A 105 -29.17 -1.74 19.06
C PHE A 105 -30.48 -1.08 19.43
N THR A 106 -30.85 -1.25 20.68
CA THR A 106 -32.11 -0.75 21.24
C THR A 106 -31.80 0.44 22.14
N GLU A 107 -32.62 1.48 22.06
CA GLU A 107 -32.55 2.63 22.96
C GLU A 107 -32.49 2.18 24.44
N GLY A 108 -31.67 2.88 25.23
CA GLY A 108 -31.36 2.52 26.62
C GLY A 108 -30.30 1.42 26.80
N SER A 109 -29.87 0.75 25.73
CA SER A 109 -28.76 -0.22 25.77
C SER A 109 -27.43 0.44 25.39
N ALA A 110 -26.34 -0.04 25.99
CA ALA A 110 -25.00 0.35 25.56
C ALA A 110 -24.68 -0.30 24.19
N LEU A 111 -24.10 0.47 23.28
CA LEU A 111 -23.53 -0.04 22.04
C LEU A 111 -22.03 0.20 22.03
N ALA A 112 -21.28 -0.87 21.80
CA ALA A 112 -19.85 -0.84 21.56
C ALA A 112 -19.46 -1.93 20.55
N GLY A 113 -18.36 -1.72 19.85
CA GLY A 113 -17.90 -2.64 18.81
C GLY A 113 -16.52 -2.26 18.27
N ASN A 114 -16.15 -2.86 17.16
CA ASN A 114 -14.96 -2.51 16.42
C ASN A 114 -15.25 -2.59 14.90
N VAL A 115 -15.08 -1.48 14.20
CA VAL A 115 -15.34 -1.36 12.74
C VAL A 115 -14.23 -1.93 11.87
N LEU A 116 -13.13 -2.39 12.49
CA LEU A 116 -12.03 -3.07 11.79
C LEU A 116 -12.08 -4.60 11.97
N ALA A 117 -13.07 -5.13 12.69
CA ALA A 117 -13.09 -6.54 13.11
C ALA A 117 -13.29 -7.52 11.93
N ASN A 118 -13.95 -7.08 10.87
CA ASN A 118 -14.22 -7.81 9.64
C ASN A 118 -13.32 -7.37 8.47
N ASP A 119 -12.47 -6.36 8.68
CA ASP A 119 -11.56 -5.83 7.67
C ASP A 119 -10.34 -6.73 7.48
N ILE A 120 -9.72 -6.63 6.31
CA ILE A 120 -8.50 -7.38 5.96
C ILE A 120 -7.33 -6.42 5.91
N ALA A 121 -6.29 -6.70 6.69
CA ALA A 121 -5.06 -5.92 6.67
C ALA A 121 -4.36 -5.99 5.31
N GLY A 122 -3.57 -4.94 5.02
CA GLY A 122 -2.60 -5.00 3.93
C GLY A 122 -1.51 -6.03 4.20
N ASP A 123 -0.54 -6.12 3.29
CA ASP A 123 0.56 -7.08 3.39
C ASP A 123 1.43 -6.93 4.66
N ASN A 124 1.46 -5.74 5.25
CA ASN A 124 2.16 -5.48 6.51
C ASN A 124 1.40 -5.91 7.78
N GLY A 125 0.18 -6.45 7.63
CA GLY A 125 -0.64 -6.95 8.73
C GLY A 125 -1.23 -5.88 9.66
N LYS A 126 -1.19 -4.59 9.28
CA LYS A 126 -1.72 -3.49 10.10
C LYS A 126 -3.03 -2.95 9.56
N LEU A 127 -3.88 -2.49 10.49
CA LEU A 127 -5.07 -1.71 10.22
C LEU A 127 -5.17 -0.56 11.22
N ILE A 128 -5.46 0.63 10.72
CA ILE A 128 -5.60 1.86 11.50
C ILE A 128 -6.82 2.59 10.98
N LEU A 129 -7.79 2.86 11.85
CA LEU A 129 -8.90 3.75 11.55
C LEU A 129 -8.37 5.20 11.44
N ARG A 130 -8.52 5.80 10.26
CA ARG A 130 -8.04 7.16 9.95
C ARG A 130 -9.15 8.19 9.96
N GLN A 131 -10.32 7.81 9.47
CA GLN A 131 -11.48 8.69 9.46
C GLN A 131 -12.75 7.94 9.83
N PHE A 132 -13.64 8.64 10.51
CA PHE A 132 -14.95 8.16 10.90
C PHE A 132 -15.95 9.30 10.73
N LEU A 133 -17.05 9.09 9.98
CA LEU A 133 -18.00 10.15 9.58
C LEU A 133 -17.34 11.40 8.95
N GLY A 134 -16.17 11.24 8.32
CA GLY A 134 -15.39 12.35 7.77
C GLY A 134 -14.52 13.13 8.77
N ALA A 135 -14.64 12.86 10.07
CA ALA A 135 -13.71 13.36 11.08
C ALA A 135 -12.39 12.57 11.05
N GLN A 136 -11.26 13.22 11.31
CA GLN A 136 -9.98 12.54 11.49
C GLN A 136 -9.93 11.87 12.86
N VAL A 137 -9.57 10.59 12.89
CA VAL A 137 -9.39 9.85 14.14
C VAL A 137 -7.99 10.10 14.68
N ASN A 138 -7.88 10.39 15.97
CA ASN A 138 -6.63 10.62 16.66
C ASN A 138 -5.78 9.34 16.67
N ALA A 139 -4.64 9.37 15.99
CA ALA A 139 -3.74 8.22 15.85
C ALA A 139 -2.88 7.95 17.10
N LYS A 140 -2.98 8.76 18.16
CA LYS A 140 -2.27 8.51 19.42
C LYS A 140 -2.85 7.28 20.10
N ASP A 141 -1.98 6.40 20.58
CA ASP A 141 -2.39 5.19 21.29
C ASP A 141 -3.33 5.50 22.48
N GLY A 142 -4.43 4.75 22.56
CA GLY A 142 -5.50 4.93 23.53
C GLY A 142 -6.34 6.20 23.40
N ALA A 143 -6.05 7.12 22.48
CA ALA A 143 -6.82 8.34 22.31
C ALA A 143 -8.22 8.06 21.73
N VAL A 144 -9.21 8.75 22.27
CA VAL A 144 -10.60 8.72 21.81
C VAL A 144 -10.87 9.97 20.99
N THR A 145 -11.60 9.80 19.90
CA THR A 145 -12.13 10.88 19.06
C THR A 145 -13.66 10.83 19.14
N ASP A 146 -14.25 11.91 19.62
CA ASP A 146 -15.70 12.05 19.63
C ASP A 146 -16.18 12.56 18.27
N VAL A 147 -17.13 11.84 17.68
CA VAL A 147 -17.63 12.10 16.35
C VAL A 147 -19.15 12.13 16.41
N ALA A 148 -19.72 13.32 16.22
CA ALA A 148 -21.16 13.51 16.23
C ALA A 148 -21.81 12.78 15.04
N GLY A 149 -22.73 11.87 15.37
CA GLY A 149 -23.67 11.27 14.44
C GLY A 149 -24.96 12.08 14.32
N THR A 150 -25.96 11.48 13.69
CA THR A 150 -27.29 12.06 13.52
C THR A 150 -28.11 11.95 14.79
N TYR A 151 -28.05 10.80 15.47
CA TYR A 151 -28.86 10.55 16.68
C TYR A 151 -28.07 10.56 17.99
N GLY A 152 -26.74 10.65 17.92
CA GLY A 152 -25.85 10.44 19.07
C GLY A 152 -24.40 10.74 18.75
N THR A 153 -23.50 10.34 19.63
CA THR A 153 -22.06 10.57 19.49
C THR A 153 -21.32 9.23 19.48
N PHE A 154 -20.45 9.03 18.49
CA PHE A 154 -19.50 7.93 18.48
C PHE A 154 -18.21 8.33 19.20
N HIS A 155 -17.72 7.47 20.08
CA HIS A 155 -16.41 7.60 20.72
C HIS A 155 -15.47 6.57 20.09
N VAL A 156 -14.66 6.97 19.10
CA VAL A 156 -13.85 6.05 18.29
C VAL A 156 -12.36 6.14 18.61
N LYS A 157 -11.65 5.02 18.47
CA LYS A 157 -10.19 4.95 18.59
C LYS A 157 -9.56 4.50 17.28
N ALA A 158 -8.25 4.73 17.13
CA ALA A 158 -7.50 4.36 15.94
C ALA A 158 -7.39 2.83 15.71
N ASP A 159 -7.60 2.02 16.75
CA ASP A 159 -7.67 0.56 16.66
C ASP A 159 -9.05 0.04 16.19
N GLY A 160 -9.95 0.96 15.82
CA GLY A 160 -11.29 0.65 15.34
C GLY A 160 -12.33 0.47 16.42
N SER A 161 -11.92 0.34 17.69
CA SER A 161 -12.87 0.20 18.79
C SER A 161 -13.71 1.47 18.95
N PHE A 162 -15.00 1.28 19.24
CA PHE A 162 -15.92 2.39 19.46
C PHE A 162 -16.96 2.07 20.53
N SER A 163 -17.50 3.12 21.15
CA SER A 163 -18.80 3.12 21.82
C SER A 163 -19.70 4.19 21.22
N TYR A 164 -21.01 4.05 21.42
CA TYR A 164 -22.00 5.01 20.92
C TYR A 164 -22.92 5.46 22.05
N GLU A 165 -23.00 6.78 22.24
CA GLU A 165 -23.91 7.44 23.16
C GLU A 165 -25.09 8.01 22.37
N LEU A 166 -26.26 7.39 22.51
CA LEU A 166 -27.50 7.90 21.92
C LEU A 166 -27.98 9.13 22.71
N THR A 167 -28.18 10.26 22.04
CA THR A 167 -28.62 11.52 22.68
C THR A 167 -30.00 11.97 22.19
N SER A 168 -30.46 11.46 21.04
CA SER A 168 -31.80 11.70 20.53
C SER A 168 -32.78 10.68 21.09
N ASN A 169 -33.92 11.16 21.60
CA ASN A 169 -35.05 10.31 21.97
C ASN A 169 -35.71 9.76 20.71
N ILE A 170 -35.84 8.44 20.62
CA ILE A 170 -36.53 7.74 19.53
C ILE A 170 -37.84 7.20 20.09
N ALA A 171 -38.98 7.60 19.50
CA ALA A 171 -40.27 7.22 20.05
C ALA A 171 -40.43 5.69 20.14
N ALA A 172 -41.16 5.23 21.16
CA ALA A 172 -41.37 3.80 21.41
C ALA A 172 -41.94 3.10 20.16
N GLY A 173 -41.25 2.05 19.70
CA GLY A 173 -41.64 1.28 18.52
C GLY A 173 -41.20 1.89 17.19
N ASP A 174 -40.61 3.09 17.17
CA ASP A 174 -39.98 3.64 15.97
C ASP A 174 -38.65 2.96 15.69
N HIS A 175 -38.30 2.91 14.41
CA HIS A 175 -37.02 2.42 13.93
C HIS A 175 -36.34 3.49 13.07
N VAL A 176 -35.14 3.88 13.46
CA VAL A 176 -34.32 4.82 12.68
C VAL A 176 -33.02 4.16 12.25
N THR A 177 -32.56 4.55 11.06
CA THR A 177 -31.27 4.13 10.53
C THR A 177 -30.37 5.34 10.34
N GLU A 178 -29.16 5.26 10.88
CA GLU A 178 -28.07 6.17 10.59
C GLU A 178 -27.04 5.47 9.69
N VAL A 179 -26.78 6.05 8.52
CA VAL A 179 -25.76 5.53 7.60
C VAL A 179 -24.57 6.46 7.61
N LEU A 180 -23.43 5.94 8.09
CA LEU A 180 -22.14 6.55 7.87
C LEU A 180 -21.83 6.52 6.37
N ARG A 181 -21.58 7.69 5.78
CA ARG A 181 -21.22 7.78 4.36
C ARG A 181 -19.97 6.94 4.06
N TYR A 182 -18.90 7.08 4.87
CA TYR A 182 -17.72 6.21 4.86
C TYR A 182 -16.95 6.26 6.21
N TYR A 183 -16.29 5.18 6.60
CA TYR A 183 -15.07 5.17 7.42
C TYR A 183 -13.85 4.85 6.54
N LYS A 184 -12.65 5.26 6.97
CA LYS A 184 -11.41 5.08 6.20
C LYS A 184 -10.36 4.36 7.03
N ILE A 185 -9.79 3.29 6.47
CA ILE A 185 -8.73 2.49 7.08
C ILE A 185 -7.41 2.68 6.35
N SER A 186 -6.30 2.38 7.02
CA SER A 186 -4.96 2.42 6.45
C SER A 186 -4.07 1.35 7.05
N ASP A 187 -3.13 0.85 6.26
CA ASP A 187 -2.03 -0.01 6.71
C ASP A 187 -0.85 0.77 7.32
N GLY A 188 -0.87 2.10 7.24
CA GLY A 188 0.23 2.95 7.70
C GLY A 188 1.37 3.16 6.69
N GLU A 189 1.28 2.57 5.48
CA GLU A 189 2.26 2.69 4.39
C GLU A 189 1.74 3.54 3.22
N GLY A 190 0.59 4.17 3.41
CA GLY A 190 -0.04 5.04 2.41
C GLY A 190 -1.18 4.36 1.65
N HIS A 191 -1.38 3.05 1.81
CA HIS A 191 -2.56 2.38 1.29
C HIS A 191 -3.74 2.59 2.22
N THR A 192 -4.91 2.77 1.60
CA THR A 192 -6.16 3.04 2.30
C THR A 192 -7.33 2.42 1.56
N ASP A 193 -8.38 2.11 2.29
CA ASP A 193 -9.67 1.69 1.75
C ASP A 193 -10.79 2.29 2.60
N THR A 194 -12.02 2.22 2.10
CA THR A 194 -13.19 2.81 2.78
C THR A 194 -14.38 1.88 2.71
N ALA A 195 -15.15 1.83 3.79
CA ALA A 195 -16.42 1.11 3.87
C ALA A 195 -17.45 1.94 4.64
N LYS A 196 -18.67 1.42 4.79
CA LYS A 196 -19.80 2.09 5.44
C LYS A 196 -20.14 1.41 6.76
N VAL A 197 -20.67 2.18 7.68
CA VAL A 197 -21.30 1.66 8.90
C VAL A 197 -22.78 2.01 8.84
N THR A 198 -23.64 1.01 9.01
CA THR A 198 -25.08 1.20 9.15
C THR A 198 -25.47 0.93 10.60
N LEU A 199 -26.10 1.91 11.23
CA LEU A 199 -26.59 1.79 12.60
C LEU A 199 -28.12 1.82 12.61
N ASN A 200 -28.75 0.70 12.97
CA ASN A 200 -30.20 0.59 13.15
C ASN A 200 -30.55 0.70 14.63
N ILE A 201 -31.46 1.62 14.95
CA ILE A 201 -31.85 1.98 16.31
C ILE A 201 -33.33 1.70 16.48
N THR A 202 -33.69 0.96 17.52
CA THR A 202 -35.10 0.73 17.91
C THR A 202 -35.43 1.54 19.15
N GLY A 203 -36.41 2.43 19.05
CA GLY A 203 -36.91 3.23 20.17
C GLY A 203 -37.74 2.40 21.14
N THR A 204 -37.54 2.60 22.44
CA THR A 204 -38.24 1.84 23.48
C THR A 204 -39.04 2.69 24.45
N ASP A 205 -38.95 4.02 24.37
CA ASP A 205 -39.45 5.00 25.36
C ASP A 205 -38.51 5.31 26.52
N PHE A 206 -37.22 4.94 26.43
CA PHE A 206 -36.29 5.17 27.53
C PHE A 206 -36.07 6.66 27.77
N ASP A 207 -36.82 7.21 28.72
CA ASP A 207 -36.73 8.59 29.15
C ASP A 207 -35.56 8.72 30.15
N ALA A 208 -34.35 8.90 29.63
CA ALA A 208 -33.17 9.20 30.45
C ALA A 208 -33.33 10.48 31.31
N THR A 209 -34.37 11.27 31.03
CA THR A 209 -34.74 12.52 31.71
C THR A 209 -35.65 12.36 32.95
N HIS A 210 -35.97 11.13 33.41
CA HIS A 210 -36.65 10.93 34.71
C HIS A 210 -35.73 10.58 35.89
N ILE A 211 -34.45 10.96 35.83
CA ILE A 211 -33.61 11.09 37.03
C ILE A 211 -33.42 12.58 37.33
N ALA A 212 -34.43 13.20 37.94
CA ALA A 212 -34.30 14.49 38.63
C ALA A 212 -35.21 14.49 39.86
#